data_AF-A0A3B7C238-F1
#
_entry.id   AF-A0A3B7C238-F1
#
_cell.length_a   1.000
_cell.length_b   1.000
_cell.length_c   1.000
_cell.angle_alpha   90.00
_cell.angle_beta   90.00
_cell.angle_gamma   90.00
#
_symmetry.space_group_name_H-M   'P 1'
#
loop_
_entity.id
_entity.type
_entity.pdbx_description
1 polymer ?
#
loop_
_entity_poly.entity_id
_entity_poly.type
_entity_poly.pdbx_seq_one_letter_code
_entity_poly.pdbx_strand_id
1 'polypeptide(L)'
;MISPILLITFISIPLIIAVIVIFVFIKWLKPDFLQFKKSIKEKPEGLLDIDDRYNSNKIEKEKELNDLLDKINKQGIDKLTKIEKERLEELSK
;
A
#
# COMPACT_ATOMS: atom_id res chain seq x y z
N MET A 1 -33.69 26.65 36.76
CA MET A 1 -33.37 25.23 36.57
C MET A 1 -32.89 25.05 35.14
N ILE A 2 -31.64 24.63 34.93
CA ILE A 2 -31.14 24.37 33.57
C ILE A 2 -31.86 23.10 33.08
N SER A 3 -32.53 23.17 31.93
CA SER A 3 -33.25 22.01 31.40
C SER A 3 -32.26 20.89 31.07
N PRO A 4 -32.55 19.63 31.42
CA PRO A 4 -31.63 18.50 31.22
C PRO A 4 -31.22 18.31 29.75
N ILE A 5 -32.05 18.74 28.81
CA ILE A 5 -31.78 18.73 27.37
C ILE A 5 -30.59 19.62 26.97
N LEU A 6 -30.41 20.76 27.65
CA LEU A 6 -29.29 21.67 27.39
C LEU A 6 -27.97 21.08 27.88
N LEU A 7 -27.98 20.30 28.96
CA LEU A 7 -26.78 19.62 29.44
C LEU A 7 -26.34 18.50 28.47
N ILE A 8 -27.30 17.72 27.97
CA ILE A 8 -27.00 16.63 27.03
C ILE A 8 -26.41 17.20 25.74
N THR A 9 -27.03 18.22 25.16
CA THR A 9 -26.53 18.84 23.91
C THR A 9 -25.16 19.47 24.07
N PHE A 10 -24.90 20.15 25.20
CA PHE A 10 -23.60 20.75 25.48
C PHE A 10 -22.47 19.73 25.66
N ILE A 11 -22.78 18.49 26.04
CA ILE A 11 -21.79 17.41 26.21
C ILE A 11 -21.64 16.61 24.90
N SER A 12 -22.74 16.29 24.22
CA SER A 12 -22.72 15.42 23.04
C SER A 12 -22.12 16.09 21.81
N ILE A 13 -22.37 17.37 21.58
CA ILE A 13 -21.88 18.10 20.41
C ILE A 13 -20.34 18.18 20.40
N PRO A 14 -19.65 18.65 21.46
CA PRO A 14 -18.19 18.70 21.44
C PRO A 14 -17.56 17.30 21.40
N LEU A 15 -18.22 16.28 21.95
CA LEU A 15 -17.74 14.90 21.88
C LEU A 15 -17.68 14.38 20.43
N ILE A 16 -18.74 14.62 19.65
CA ILE A 16 -18.79 14.23 18.23
C ILE A 16 -17.73 15.00 17.43
N ILE A 17 -17.61 16.31 17.68
CA ILE A 17 -16.60 17.15 17.02
C ILE A 17 -15.20 16.66 17.36
N ALA A 18 -14.92 16.29 18.63
CA ALA A 18 -13.63 15.77 19.04
C ALA A 18 -13.26 14.47 18.30
N VAL A 19 -14.22 13.53 18.13
CA VAL A 19 -14.00 12.29 17.38
C VAL A 19 -13.61 12.57 15.92
N ILE A 20 -14.30 13.51 15.27
CA ILE A 20 -14.01 13.89 13.88
C ILE A 20 -12.64 14.55 13.77
N VAL A 21 -12.32 15.48 14.67
CA VAL A 21 -11.03 16.18 14.71
C VAL A 21 -9.88 15.20 14.94
N ILE A 22 -10.05 14.22 15.84
CA ILE A 22 -9.05 13.17 16.07
C ILE A 22 -8.83 12.36 14.79
N PHE A 23 -9.88 11.98 14.07
CA PHE A 23 -9.76 11.20 12.83
C PHE A 23 -9.01 11.96 11.74
N VAL A 24 -9.32 13.25 11.56
CA VAL A 24 -8.63 14.14 10.62
C VAL A 24 -7.18 14.37 11.05
N PHE A 25 -6.94 14.55 12.34
CA PHE A 25 -5.59 14.76 12.89
C PHE A 25 -4.70 13.53 12.72
N ILE A 26 -5.23 12.33 12.94
CA ILE A 26 -4.51 11.06 12.67
C ILE A 26 -4.14 10.94 11.19
N LYS A 27 -5.06 11.28 10.28
CA LYS A 27 -4.81 11.28 8.84
C LYS A 27 -3.72 12.27 8.44
N TRP A 28 -3.69 13.45 9.07
CA TRP A 28 -2.73 14.50 8.72
C TRP A 28 -1.34 14.30 9.34
N LEU A 29 -1.27 13.80 10.58
CA LEU A 29 -0.01 13.57 11.28
C LEU A 29 0.75 12.36 10.71
N LYS A 30 0.05 11.39 10.14
CA LYS A 30 0.65 10.22 9.49
C LYS A 30 -0.14 9.82 8.23
N PRO A 31 0.00 10.55 7.10
CA PRO A 31 -0.54 10.09 5.82
C PRO A 31 0.02 8.71 5.44
N ASP A 32 1.18 8.35 6.00
CA ASP A 32 1.88 7.09 5.77
C ASP A 32 1.50 5.96 6.76
N PHE A 33 0.65 6.20 7.77
CA PHE A 33 0.17 5.09 8.62
C PHE A 33 -0.89 4.21 7.91
N LEU A 34 -1.50 4.75 6.85
CA LEU A 34 -2.35 3.99 5.92
C LEU A 34 -1.60 3.50 4.69
N GLN A 35 -0.34 3.88 4.54
CA GLN A 35 0.57 2.97 3.88
C GLN A 35 0.75 1.83 4.87
N PHE A 36 -0.11 0.80 4.74
CA PHE A 36 0.35 -0.56 4.91
C PHE A 36 1.54 -0.69 3.96
N LYS A 37 2.71 -0.17 4.38
CA LYS A 37 4.00 -0.68 3.95
C LYS A 37 3.80 -2.17 4.09
N LYS A 38 3.83 -2.83 2.95
CA LYS A 38 3.85 -4.26 2.75
C LYS A 38 5.04 -4.83 3.53
N SER A 39 4.94 -4.78 4.86
CA SER A 39 5.81 -5.40 5.84
C SER A 39 5.14 -6.69 6.32
N ILE A 40 4.30 -7.27 5.46
CA ILE A 40 3.89 -8.66 5.56
C ILE A 40 4.75 -9.42 4.56
N LYS A 41 5.90 -9.88 5.04
CA LYS A 41 6.35 -11.29 5.02
C LYS A 41 7.87 -11.38 5.04
N GLU A 42 8.40 -11.31 6.25
CA GLU A 42 9.38 -12.32 6.62
C GLU A 42 8.63 -13.32 7.51
N LYS A 43 7.78 -14.16 6.88
CA LYS A 43 7.44 -15.43 7.54
C LYS A 43 8.75 -16.22 7.54
N PRO A 44 9.18 -16.81 8.68
CA PRO A 44 10.35 -17.68 8.68
C PRO A 44 10.15 -18.74 7.58
N GLU A 45 11.21 -19.05 6.82
CA GLU A 45 11.18 -19.83 5.57
C GLU A 45 10.43 -21.19 5.68
N GLY A 46 10.25 -21.69 6.90
CA GLY A 46 9.50 -22.90 7.23
C GLY A 46 7.97 -22.79 7.35
N LEU A 47 7.37 -21.59 7.27
CA LEU A 47 5.91 -21.36 7.39
C LEU A 47 5.26 -20.78 6.11
N LEU A 48 5.99 -20.78 5.00
CA LEU A 48 5.43 -20.41 3.70
C LEU A 48 4.70 -21.62 3.13
N ASP A 49 3.38 -21.50 3.03
CA ASP A 49 2.57 -22.45 2.26
C ASP A 49 3.02 -22.43 0.80
N ILE A 50 2.79 -23.51 0.06
CA ILE A 50 3.17 -23.62 -1.37
C ILE A 50 2.52 -22.46 -2.16
N ASP A 51 1.31 -22.08 -1.77
CA ASP A 51 0.55 -20.96 -2.33
C ASP A 51 1.22 -19.60 -2.08
N ASP A 52 1.83 -19.42 -0.89
CA ASP A 52 2.54 -18.19 -0.54
C ASP A 52 3.78 -17.98 -1.43
N ARG A 53 4.49 -19.07 -1.78
CA ARG A 53 5.66 -19.04 -2.68
C ARG A 53 5.25 -18.80 -4.12
N TYR A 54 4.20 -19.48 -4.61
CA TYR A 54 3.69 -19.28 -5.96
C TYR A 54 3.24 -17.83 -6.20
N ASN A 55 2.51 -17.25 -5.24
CA ASN A 55 2.07 -15.87 -5.33
C ASN A 55 3.25 -14.89 -5.28
N SER A 56 4.26 -15.15 -4.46
CA SER A 56 5.45 -14.28 -4.37
C SER A 56 6.24 -14.26 -5.69
N ASN A 57 6.46 -15.43 -6.30
CA ASN A 57 7.15 -15.53 -7.58
C ASN A 57 6.37 -14.84 -8.71
N LYS A 58 5.03 -14.95 -8.73
CA LYS A 58 4.19 -14.25 -9.70
C LYS A 58 4.32 -12.73 -9.55
N ILE A 59 4.23 -12.23 -8.32
CA ILE A 59 4.35 -10.80 -8.00
C ILE A 59 5.74 -10.28 -8.41
N GLU A 60 6.79 -11.06 -8.18
CA GLU A 60 8.15 -10.66 -8.53
C GLU A 60 8.34 -10.55 -10.05
N LYS A 61 7.82 -11.53 -10.81
CA LYS A 61 7.82 -11.50 -12.28
C LYS A 61 7.03 -10.32 -12.85
N GLU A 62 5.84 -10.05 -12.31
CA GLU A 62 5.02 -8.90 -12.71
C GLU A 62 5.72 -7.57 -12.39
N LYS A 63 6.43 -7.50 -11.26
CA LYS A 63 7.21 -6.33 -10.89
C LYS A 63 8.39 -6.11 -11.84
N GLU A 64 9.14 -7.17 -12.14
CA GLU A 64 10.26 -7.11 -13.09
C GLU A 64 9.77 -6.66 -14.48
N LEU A 65 8.67 -7.23 -14.98
CA LEU A 65 8.09 -6.83 -16.26
C LEU A 65 7.68 -5.35 -16.26
N ASN A 66 7.02 -4.88 -15.20
CA ASN A 66 6.63 -3.48 -15.09
C ASN A 66 7.85 -2.55 -15.07
N ASP A 67 8.91 -2.89 -14.34
CA ASP A 67 10.13 -2.09 -14.27
C ASP A 67 10.80 -1.97 -15.67
N LEU A 68 10.80 -3.06 -16.45
CA LEU A 68 11.31 -3.08 -17.82
C LEU A 68 10.45 -2.20 -18.75
N LEU A 69 9.11 -2.32 -18.67
CA LEU A 69 8.18 -1.49 -19.44
C LEU A 69 8.30 -0.01 -19.08
N ASP A 70 8.52 0.31 -17.80
CA ASP A 70 8.71 1.68 -17.33
C ASP A 70 10.01 2.28 -17.88
N LYS A 71 11.08 1.48 -17.96
CA LYS A 71 12.35 1.87 -18.58
C LYS A 71 12.18 2.13 -20.08
N ILE A 72 11.43 1.27 -20.79
CA ILE A 72 11.09 1.46 -22.21
C ILE A 72 10.28 2.75 -22.39
N ASN A 73 9.27 2.97 -21.56
CA ASN A 73 8.42 4.15 -21.65
C ASN A 73 9.22 5.45 -21.44
N LYS A 74 10.17 5.46 -20.49
CA LYS A 74 10.96 6.65 -20.16
C LYS A 74 12.13 6.90 -21.10
N GLN A 75 12.78 5.85 -21.59
CA GLN A 75 14.08 5.96 -22.26
C GLN A 75 14.16 5.25 -23.62
N GLY A 76 13.12 4.50 -24.01
CA GLY A 76 13.08 3.69 -25.22
C GLY A 76 13.69 2.29 -25.05
N ILE A 77 13.33 1.40 -25.97
CA ILE A 77 13.76 -0.02 -25.95
C ILE A 77 15.27 -0.21 -26.12
N ASP A 78 15.96 0.76 -26.72
CA ASP A 78 17.41 0.70 -26.95
C ASP A 78 18.23 0.84 -25.67
N LYS A 79 17.61 1.34 -24.60
CA LYS A 79 18.24 1.50 -23.27
C LYS A 79 18.15 0.23 -22.42
N LEU A 80 17.49 -0.81 -22.89
CA LEU A 80 17.57 -2.14 -22.30
C LEU A 80 18.89 -2.80 -22.68
N THR A 81 19.56 -3.38 -21.68
CA THR A 81 20.69 -4.27 -21.88
C THR A 81 20.23 -5.56 -22.57
N LYS A 82 21.18 -6.33 -23.10
CA LYS A 82 20.87 -7.61 -23.75
C LYS A 82 20.12 -8.57 -22.82
N ILE A 83 20.53 -8.62 -21.55
CA ILE A 83 19.89 -9.46 -20.52
C ILE A 83 18.47 -8.98 -20.23
N GLU A 84 18.26 -7.67 -20.10
CA GLU A 84 16.92 -7.11 -19.88
C GLU A 84 15.97 -7.34 -21.08
N LYS A 85 16.50 -7.37 -22.31
CA LYS A 85 15.71 -7.73 -23.51
C LYS A 85 15.32 -9.21 -23.48
N GLU A 86 16.24 -10.10 -23.16
CA GLU A 86 15.96 -11.55 -23.00
C GLU A 86 14.93 -11.80 -21.90
N ARG A 87 15.05 -11.09 -20.76
CA ARG A 87 14.06 -11.14 -19.66
C ARG A 87 12.70 -10.62 -20.08
N LEU A 88 12.64 -9.51 -20.81
CA LEU A 88 11.39 -8.98 -21.32
C LEU A 88 10.68 -9.99 -22.23
N GLU A 89 11.40 -10.65 -23.14
CA GLU A 89 10.84 -11.70 -23.99
C GLU A 89 10.33 -12.90 -23.19
N GLU A 90 11.06 -13.32 -22.16
CA GLU A 90 10.68 -14.41 -21.26
C GLU A 90 9.41 -14.07 -20.46
N LEU A 91 9.31 -12.84 -19.95
CA LEU A 91 8.19 -12.38 -19.12
C LEU A 91 6.95 -11.96 -19.92
N SER A 92 7.10 -11.67 -21.22
CA SER A 92 6.00 -11.27 -22.11
C SER A 92 5.21 -12.45 -22.72
N LYS A 93 5.66 -13.68 -22.49
CA LYS A 93 4.99 -14.92 -22.91
C LYS A 93 3.96 -15.38 -21.89
#